data_AF-X1U8B9-F1
#
_entry.id   AF-X1U8B9-F1
#
_cell.length_a   1.000
_cell.length_b   1.000
_cell.length_c   1.000
_cell.angle_alpha   90.00
_cell.angle_beta   90.00
_cell.angle_gamma   90.00
#
_symmetry.space_group_name_H-M   'P 1'
#
loop_
_entity.id
_entity.type
_entity.pdbx_description
1 polymer ?
#
loop_
_entity_poly.entity_id
_entity_poly.type
_entity_poly.pdbx_seq_one_letter_code
_entity_poly.pdbx_strand_id
1 'polypeptide(L)'
;LILIVNTLLTWFILENIRRRRRPIWCLSISAILLLVLLIYGVKKVQRTEEQPQASSPNAFNAVVVQEGKSPTSLDRYLDRTNQSIGTARKTLVAWPEAAIENVLTSPTDLARLKKLIRQKQIYLIIGTIEYTGEVIRRDNLAVLFSPDGEIIGKYAKRMPVPFVEAVIRPGKQSGVFETAFGKIGILICYEMGLTQMVRDTVREGE
;
A
#
# COMPACT_ATOMS: atom_id res chain seq x y z
N LEU A 1 8.92 27.49 -11.83
CA LEU A 1 10.35 27.34 -11.47
C LEU A 1 11.06 26.30 -12.33
N ILE A 2 10.65 25.02 -12.31
CA ILE A 2 11.27 23.95 -13.11
C ILE A 2 11.27 24.26 -14.61
N LEU A 3 10.15 24.77 -15.15
CA LEU A 3 10.06 25.12 -16.57
C LEU A 3 11.06 26.23 -16.95
N ILE A 4 11.15 27.29 -16.14
CA ILE A 4 12.06 28.43 -16.36
C ILE A 4 13.53 27.99 -16.31
N VAL A 5 13.88 27.17 -15.32
CA VAL A 5 15.24 26.63 -15.17
C VAL A 5 15.61 25.76 -16.37
N ASN A 6 14.69 24.88 -16.80
CA ASN A 6 14.91 24.02 -17.95
C ASN A 6 15.02 24.83 -19.25
N THR A 7 14.15 25.83 -19.47
CA THR A 7 14.20 26.68 -20.67
C THR A 7 15.51 27.47 -20.76
N LEU A 8 16.00 28.02 -19.64
CA LEU A 8 17.27 28.75 -19.59
C LEU A 8 18.48 27.83 -19.84
N LEU A 9 18.46 26.61 -19.28
CA LEU A 9 19.49 25.60 -19.53
C LEU A 9 19.51 25.16 -20.99
N THR A 10 18.36 24.88 -21.59
CA THR A 10 18.28 24.48 -23.00
C THR A 10 18.74 25.62 -23.92
N TRP A 11 18.33 26.86 -23.64
CA TRP A 11 18.77 28.02 -24.41
C TRP A 11 20.28 28.22 -24.32
N PHE A 12 20.86 28.15 -23.12
CA PHE A 12 22.31 28.28 -22.90
C PHE A 12 23.10 27.18 -23.61
N ILE A 13 22.63 25.93 -23.57
CA ILE A 13 23.27 24.80 -24.25
C ILE A 13 23.21 24.97 -25.78
N LEU A 14 22.05 25.35 -26.33
CA LEU A 14 21.86 25.54 -27.78
C LEU A 14 22.67 26.72 -28.32
N GLU A 15 22.71 27.84 -27.60
CA GLU A 15 23.49 29.03 -27.97
C GLU A 15 25.00 28.72 -28.00
N ASN A 16 25.49 27.91 -27.06
CA ASN A 16 26.91 27.56 -26.97
C ASN A 16 27.33 26.50 -28.03
N ILE A 17 26.44 25.54 -28.35
CA ILE A 17 26.62 24.61 -29.48
C ILE A 17 26.65 25.37 -30.81
N ARG A 18 25.75 26.36 -31.00
CA ARG A 18 25.69 27.20 -32.21
C ARG A 18 26.98 28.01 -32.44
N ARG A 19 27.66 28.43 -31.37
CA ARG A 19 28.94 29.17 -31.45
C ARG A 19 30.19 28.28 -31.61
N ARG A 20 30.04 26.96 -31.85
CA ARG A 20 31.14 25.97 -32.03
C ARG A 20 32.17 25.91 -30.89
N ARG A 21 31.94 26.56 -29.75
CA ARG A 21 32.75 26.40 -28.55
C ARG A 21 32.25 25.16 -27.83
N ARG A 22 32.99 24.05 -27.88
CA ARG A 22 32.67 22.84 -27.11
C ARG A 22 32.92 23.13 -25.62
N PRO A 23 31.89 23.40 -24.80
CA PRO A 23 32.12 23.82 -23.43
C PRO A 23 32.19 22.55 -22.60
N ILE A 24 33.31 21.83 -22.69
CA ILE A 24 33.55 20.57 -21.95
C ILE A 24 33.25 20.77 -20.45
N TRP A 25 33.52 21.97 -19.93
CA TRP A 25 33.20 22.42 -18.58
C TRP A 25 31.71 22.34 -18.21
N CYS A 26 30.78 22.62 -19.12
CA CYS A 26 29.34 22.49 -18.84
C CYS A 26 28.92 21.03 -18.64
N LEU A 27 29.52 20.10 -19.40
CA LEU A 27 29.29 18.67 -19.21
C LEU A 27 29.88 18.20 -17.89
N SER A 28 31.06 18.69 -17.52
CA SER A 28 31.68 18.40 -16.21
C SER A 28 30.82 18.91 -15.05
N ILE A 29 30.30 20.14 -15.12
CA ILE A 29 29.43 20.70 -14.08
C ILE A 29 28.15 19.88 -13.93
N SER A 30 27.49 19.53 -15.04
CA SER A 30 26.28 18.69 -15.00
C SER A 30 26.56 17.29 -14.44
N ALA A 31 27.69 16.68 -14.81
CA ALA A 31 28.11 15.38 -14.28
C ALA A 31 28.39 15.44 -12.77
N ILE A 32 29.06 16.50 -12.29
CA ILE A 32 29.30 16.72 -10.86
C ILE A 32 27.98 16.91 -10.11
N LEU A 33 27.06 17.70 -10.66
CA LEU A 33 25.77 17.98 -10.02
C LEU A 33 24.90 16.71 -9.94
N LEU A 34 24.90 15.89 -11.00
CA LEU A 34 24.26 14.56 -10.98
C LEU A 34 24.90 13.63 -9.94
N LEU A 35 26.24 13.61 -9.84
CA LEU A 35 26.95 12.78 -8.87
C LEU A 35 26.62 13.21 -7.42
N VAL A 36 26.58 14.51 -7.15
CA VAL A 36 26.20 15.05 -5.84
C VAL A 36 24.77 14.66 -5.48
N LEU A 37 23.82 14.78 -6.42
CA LEU A 37 22.43 14.36 -6.21
C LEU A 37 22.30 12.86 -5.98
N LEU A 38 23.08 12.03 -6.70
CA LEU A 38 23.15 10.59 -6.50
C LEU A 38 23.69 10.23 -5.12
N ILE A 39 24.83 10.81 -4.71
CA ILE A 39 25.43 10.57 -3.39
C ILE A 39 24.48 11.02 -2.28
N TYR A 40 23.85 12.18 -2.43
CA TYR A 40 22.84 12.66 -1.49
C TYR A 40 21.63 11.73 -1.42
N GLY A 41 21.13 11.28 -2.58
CA GLY A 41 20.05 10.31 -2.69
C GLY A 41 20.36 9.01 -1.96
N VAL A 42 21.53 8.42 -2.21
CA VAL A 42 21.99 7.18 -1.55
C VAL A 42 22.10 7.38 -0.04
N LYS A 43 22.74 8.47 0.42
CA LYS A 43 22.88 8.76 1.86
C LYS A 43 21.54 8.99 2.55
N LYS A 44 20.59 9.64 1.86
CA LYS A 44 19.25 9.91 2.41
C LYS A 44 18.40 8.63 2.49
N VAL A 45 18.46 7.78 1.47
CA VAL A 45 17.77 6.48 1.47
C VAL A 45 18.30 5.59 2.59
N GLN A 46 19.64 5.50 2.73
CA GLN A 46 20.26 4.69 3.79
C GLN A 46 19.94 5.20 5.21
N ARG A 47 19.85 6.52 5.42
CA ARG A 47 19.42 7.08 6.72
C ARG A 47 17.96 6.80 7.07
N THR A 48 17.14 6.41 6.09
CA THR A 48 15.71 6.10 6.33
C THR A 48 15.52 4.65 6.79
N GLU A 49 16.53 3.78 6.67
CA GLU A 49 16.48 2.38 7.11
C GLU A 49 16.76 2.19 8.61
N GLU A 50 17.26 3.21 9.30
CA GLU A 50 17.23 3.23 10.77
C GLU A 50 15.78 3.42 11.22
N GLN A 51 15.00 2.32 11.20
CA GLN A 51 13.73 2.24 11.90
C GLN A 51 14.01 2.69 13.33
N PRO A 52 13.36 3.76 13.83
CA PRO A 52 13.35 3.99 15.25
C PRO A 52 12.72 2.73 15.83
N GLN A 53 13.51 1.94 16.56
CA GLN A 53 12.99 0.90 17.43
C GLN A 53 12.29 1.63 18.57
N ALA A 54 11.15 2.24 18.24
CA ALA A 54 10.34 2.97 19.15
C ALA A 54 9.78 1.92 20.10
N SER A 55 10.26 1.97 21.34
CA SER A 55 9.70 1.32 22.53
C SER A 55 8.32 1.92 22.87
N SER A 56 7.48 2.12 21.86
CA SER A 56 6.09 2.50 22.02
C SER A 56 5.28 1.26 22.36
N PRO A 57 4.35 1.33 23.34
CA PRO A 57 3.45 0.22 23.65
C PRO A 57 2.61 -0.23 22.43
N ASN A 58 2.45 0.66 21.47
CA ASN A 58 1.71 0.47 20.22
C ASN A 58 2.60 0.10 19.03
N ALA A 59 3.89 -0.21 19.24
CA ALA A 59 4.75 -0.70 18.17
C ALA A 59 4.25 -2.06 17.65
N PHE A 60 4.20 -2.20 16.32
CA PHE A 60 3.85 -3.42 15.62
C PHE A 60 4.68 -3.56 14.34
N ASN A 61 4.77 -4.78 13.83
CA ASN A 61 5.45 -5.07 12.58
C ASN A 61 4.41 -5.11 11.45
N ALA A 62 4.63 -4.33 10.41
CA ALA A 62 3.79 -4.34 9.22
C ALA A 62 4.45 -5.17 8.12
N VAL A 63 3.73 -6.16 7.60
CA VAL A 63 4.18 -6.99 6.46
C VAL A 63 3.17 -6.83 5.34
N VAL A 64 3.62 -6.32 4.20
CA VAL A 64 2.79 -6.22 2.99
C VAL A 64 3.13 -7.39 2.07
N VAL A 65 2.15 -8.24 1.80
CA VAL A 65 2.31 -9.37 0.88
C VAL A 65 1.77 -8.93 -0.47
N GLN A 66 2.57 -9.04 -1.51
CA GLN A 66 2.13 -8.76 -2.88
C GLN A 66 2.35 -9.98 -3.76
N GLU A 67 1.39 -10.22 -4.64
CA GLU A 67 1.52 -11.17 -5.73
C GLU A 67 1.43 -10.49 -7.10
N GLY A 68 2.10 -11.09 -8.08
CA GLY A 68 2.05 -10.63 -9.47
C GLY A 68 0.69 -10.90 -10.13
N LYS A 69 0.53 -10.47 -11.39
CA LYS A 69 -0.75 -10.49 -12.16
C LYS A 69 -1.31 -11.89 -12.54
N SER A 70 -0.81 -12.97 -11.96
CA SER A 70 -1.28 -14.34 -12.26
C SER A 70 -2.55 -14.63 -11.46
N PRO A 71 -3.52 -15.45 -11.95
CA PRO A 71 -4.74 -15.77 -11.21
C PRO A 71 -4.38 -16.18 -9.78
N THR A 72 -4.87 -15.39 -8.83
CA THR A 72 -4.46 -15.42 -7.44
C THR A 72 -5.12 -16.60 -6.76
N SER A 73 -4.36 -17.67 -6.54
CA SER A 73 -4.77 -18.74 -5.66
C SER A 73 -4.51 -18.33 -4.22
N LEU A 74 -5.45 -18.66 -3.33
CA LEU A 74 -5.28 -18.49 -1.88
C LEU A 74 -3.93 -19.06 -1.41
N ASP A 75 -3.53 -20.23 -1.94
CA ASP A 75 -2.30 -20.93 -1.62
C ASP A 75 -1.07 -20.02 -1.67
N ARG A 76 -0.96 -19.22 -2.73
CA ARG A 76 0.19 -18.32 -2.92
C ARG A 76 0.27 -17.24 -1.84
N TYR A 77 -0.87 -16.65 -1.49
CA TYR A 77 -0.90 -15.68 -0.41
C TYR A 77 -0.62 -16.31 0.95
N LEU A 78 -1.12 -17.53 1.20
CA LEU A 78 -0.80 -18.26 2.42
C LEU A 78 0.71 -18.56 2.51
N ASP A 79 1.31 -19.03 1.42
CA ASP A 79 2.74 -19.38 1.34
C ASP A 79 3.64 -18.15 1.50
N ARG A 80 3.33 -17.05 0.81
CA ARG A 80 4.09 -15.81 0.98
C ARG A 80 3.95 -15.22 2.36
N THR A 81 2.76 -15.29 2.93
CA THR A 81 2.53 -14.87 4.32
C THR A 81 3.40 -15.71 5.26
N ASN A 82 3.47 -17.02 5.05
CA ASN A 82 4.35 -17.90 5.82
C ASN A 82 5.84 -17.55 5.68
N GLN A 83 6.29 -17.19 4.49
CA GLN A 83 7.69 -16.82 4.22
C GLN A 83 8.07 -15.43 4.73
N SER A 84 7.09 -14.52 4.83
CA SER A 84 7.34 -13.11 5.16
C SER A 84 7.23 -12.80 6.65
N ILE A 85 6.57 -13.68 7.44
CA ILE A 85 6.42 -13.49 8.88
C ILE A 85 7.69 -13.99 9.60
N GLY A 86 8.38 -13.06 10.27
CA GLY A 86 9.49 -13.36 11.19
C GLY A 86 9.04 -13.72 12.61
N THR A 87 9.95 -13.60 13.58
CA THR A 87 9.71 -13.91 15.00
C THR A 87 9.13 -12.74 15.80
N ALA A 88 8.78 -11.65 15.12
CA ALA A 88 8.45 -10.39 15.76
C ALA A 88 7.08 -10.44 16.45
N ARG A 89 6.99 -9.83 17.64
CA ARG A 89 5.71 -9.74 18.40
C ARG A 89 4.81 -8.67 17.77
N LYS A 90 3.50 -8.90 17.78
CA LYS A 90 2.45 -8.05 17.19
C LYS A 90 2.73 -7.74 15.71
N THR A 91 2.24 -8.61 14.83
CA THR A 91 2.40 -8.46 13.38
C THR A 91 1.06 -8.22 12.72
N LEU A 92 0.98 -7.15 11.93
CA LEU A 92 -0.10 -6.85 11.00
C LEU A 92 0.35 -7.22 9.59
N VAL A 93 -0.34 -8.17 8.98
CA VAL A 93 -0.13 -8.53 7.58
C VAL A 93 -1.23 -7.89 6.74
N ALA A 94 -0.87 -7.33 5.59
CA ALA A 94 -1.83 -6.78 4.64
C ALA A 94 -1.64 -7.41 3.26
N TRP A 95 -2.71 -7.95 2.70
CA TRP A 95 -2.79 -8.37 1.30
C TRP A 95 -3.37 -7.24 0.43
N PRO A 96 -3.13 -7.24 -0.88
CA PRO A 96 -3.59 -6.18 -1.77
C PRO A 96 -5.11 -6.14 -1.91
N GLU A 97 -5.62 -5.05 -2.50
CA GLU A 97 -7.00 -4.97 -2.99
C GLU A 97 -7.30 -6.13 -3.95
N ALA A 98 -8.51 -6.70 -3.84
CA ALA A 98 -8.95 -7.79 -4.71
C ALA A 98 -7.96 -8.97 -4.80
N ALA A 99 -7.26 -9.27 -3.70
CA ALA A 99 -6.29 -10.35 -3.64
C ALA A 99 -6.93 -11.70 -3.94
N ILE A 100 -8.12 -11.94 -3.38
CA ILE A 100 -8.88 -13.17 -3.53
C ILE A 100 -10.35 -12.85 -3.81
N GLU A 101 -11.10 -13.77 -4.40
CA GLU A 101 -12.52 -13.61 -4.62
C GLU A 101 -13.30 -14.60 -3.75
N ASN A 102 -14.47 -14.19 -3.26
CA ASN A 102 -15.43 -15.05 -2.55
C ASN A 102 -14.86 -15.81 -1.33
N VAL A 103 -13.78 -15.31 -0.71
CA VAL A 103 -13.15 -15.99 0.42
C VAL A 103 -14.07 -16.04 1.64
N LEU A 104 -14.97 -15.05 1.82
CA LEU A 104 -15.91 -15.04 2.94
C LEU A 104 -17.08 -16.01 2.73
N THR A 105 -17.41 -16.32 1.48
CA THR A 105 -18.49 -17.22 1.09
C THR A 105 -18.02 -18.64 0.83
N SER A 106 -16.70 -18.87 0.74
CA SER A 106 -16.06 -20.20 0.67
C SER A 106 -15.66 -20.68 2.06
N PRO A 107 -16.41 -21.62 2.69
CA PRO A 107 -16.08 -22.11 4.04
C PRO A 107 -14.71 -22.78 4.11
N THR A 108 -14.31 -23.46 3.03
CA THR A 108 -13.01 -24.13 2.92
C THR A 108 -11.87 -23.12 2.96
N ASP A 109 -11.94 -22.07 2.13
CA ASP A 109 -10.89 -21.07 2.03
C ASP A 109 -10.81 -20.20 3.30
N LEU A 110 -11.97 -19.82 3.84
CA LEU A 110 -12.05 -19.11 5.11
C LEU A 110 -11.44 -19.93 6.26
N ALA A 111 -11.71 -21.23 6.32
CA ALA A 111 -11.13 -22.10 7.34
C ALA A 111 -9.61 -22.19 7.22
N ARG A 112 -9.08 -22.31 6.00
CA ARG A 112 -7.63 -22.32 5.74
C ARG A 112 -6.96 -21.01 6.12
N LEU A 113 -7.59 -19.89 5.78
CA LEU A 113 -7.15 -18.55 6.16
C LEU A 113 -7.11 -18.39 7.68
N LYS A 114 -8.23 -18.69 8.37
CA LYS A 114 -8.33 -18.62 9.84
C LYS A 114 -7.30 -19.53 10.52
N LYS A 115 -7.03 -20.71 9.96
CA LYS A 115 -5.99 -21.62 10.46
C LYS A 115 -4.61 -20.95 10.42
N LEU A 116 -4.22 -20.35 9.30
CA LEU A 116 -2.94 -19.65 9.17
C LEU A 116 -2.84 -18.50 10.19
N ILE A 117 -3.88 -17.67 10.28
CA ILE A 117 -3.92 -16.52 11.20
C ILE A 117 -3.67 -16.96 12.64
N ARG A 118 -4.39 -17.99 13.10
CA ARG A 118 -4.24 -18.55 14.45
C ARG A 118 -2.88 -19.17 14.68
N GLN A 119 -2.34 -19.89 13.69
CA GLN A 119 -1.01 -20.50 13.80
C GLN A 119 0.11 -19.47 13.90
N LYS A 120 -0.05 -18.32 13.23
CA LYS A 120 0.96 -17.25 13.22
C LYS A 120 0.70 -16.15 14.25
N GLN A 121 -0.46 -16.14 14.90
CA GLN A 121 -0.86 -15.14 15.90
C GLN A 121 -0.73 -13.70 15.34
N ILE A 122 -1.29 -13.47 14.15
CA ILE A 122 -1.20 -12.21 13.42
C ILE A 122 -2.54 -11.51 13.30
N TYR A 123 -2.51 -10.19 13.13
CA TYR A 123 -3.62 -9.48 12.50
C TYR A 123 -3.46 -9.60 11.00
N LEU A 124 -4.56 -9.84 10.27
CA LEU A 124 -4.52 -9.95 8.81
C LEU A 124 -5.59 -9.06 8.17
N ILE A 125 -5.18 -8.18 7.28
CA ILE A 125 -6.06 -7.45 6.37
C ILE A 125 -6.00 -8.13 5.01
N ILE A 126 -7.14 -8.51 4.46
CA ILE A 126 -7.24 -8.99 3.07
C ILE A 126 -8.15 -8.10 2.24
N GLY A 127 -7.77 -7.84 0.99
CA GLY A 127 -8.70 -7.37 -0.02
C GLY A 127 -9.43 -8.54 -0.69
N THR A 128 -10.75 -8.52 -0.71
CA THR A 128 -11.57 -9.54 -1.39
C THR A 128 -12.68 -8.91 -2.22
N ILE A 129 -12.97 -9.52 -3.37
CA ILE A 129 -14.19 -9.22 -4.13
C ILE A 129 -15.23 -10.29 -3.79
N GLU A 130 -16.34 -9.87 -3.18
CA GLU A 130 -17.47 -10.75 -2.86
C GLU A 130 -18.62 -10.50 -3.83
N TYR A 131 -19.22 -11.58 -4.34
CA TYR A 131 -20.34 -11.52 -5.27
C TYR A 131 -21.63 -11.71 -4.47
N THR A 132 -22.56 -10.75 -4.56
CA THR A 132 -23.77 -10.77 -3.72
C THR A 132 -25.03 -10.94 -4.54
N GLY A 133 -25.69 -12.10 -4.42
CA GLY A 133 -27.06 -12.35 -4.91
C GLY A 133 -27.23 -12.23 -6.43
N GLU A 134 -27.29 -11.00 -6.93
CA GLU A 134 -27.29 -10.68 -8.36
C GLU A 134 -25.87 -10.76 -8.92
N VAL A 135 -25.66 -11.58 -9.94
CA VAL A 135 -24.36 -11.88 -10.59
C VAL A 135 -23.55 -10.63 -10.95
N ILE A 136 -24.21 -9.49 -11.15
CA ILE A 136 -23.60 -8.25 -11.61
C ILE A 136 -23.00 -7.42 -10.46
N ARG A 137 -23.55 -7.48 -9.24
CA ARG A 137 -23.14 -6.59 -8.15
C ARG A 137 -22.09 -7.24 -7.25
N ARG A 138 -21.00 -6.50 -7.02
CA ARG A 138 -19.85 -6.96 -6.25
C ARG A 138 -19.53 -6.00 -5.12
N ASP A 139 -19.04 -6.52 -4.02
CA ASP A 139 -18.45 -5.73 -2.94
C ASP A 139 -16.93 -5.84 -3.01
N ASN A 140 -16.26 -4.69 -3.06
CA ASN A 140 -14.81 -4.63 -2.87
C ASN A 140 -14.54 -4.37 -1.39
N LEU A 141 -14.12 -5.41 -0.69
CA LEU A 141 -13.97 -5.42 0.76
C LEU A 141 -12.51 -5.47 1.17
N ALA A 142 -12.16 -4.71 2.19
CA ALA A 142 -11.02 -4.98 3.05
C ALA A 142 -11.54 -5.59 4.36
N VAL A 143 -11.04 -6.76 4.73
CA VAL A 143 -11.48 -7.51 5.92
C VAL A 143 -10.32 -7.65 6.88
N LEU A 144 -10.50 -7.18 8.11
CA LEU A 144 -9.53 -7.25 9.19
C LEU A 144 -9.87 -8.43 10.12
N PHE A 145 -8.90 -9.32 10.28
CA PHE A 145 -8.95 -10.45 11.20
C PHE A 145 -8.06 -10.22 12.42
N SER A 146 -8.53 -10.66 13.59
CA SER A 146 -7.76 -10.75 14.83
C SER A 146 -6.83 -11.98 14.83
N PRO A 147 -5.84 -12.05 15.74
CA PRO A 147 -5.01 -13.24 15.96
C PRO A 147 -5.80 -14.52 16.29
N ASP A 148 -7.01 -14.38 16.83
CA ASP A 148 -7.92 -15.51 17.10
C ASP A 148 -8.65 -16.00 15.84
N GLY A 149 -8.37 -15.40 14.68
CA GLY A 149 -9.02 -15.71 13.41
C GLY A 149 -10.45 -15.18 13.31
N GLU A 150 -10.84 -14.22 14.16
CA GLU A 150 -12.16 -13.60 14.10
C GLU A 150 -12.14 -12.32 13.27
N ILE A 151 -13.24 -12.06 12.56
CA ILE A 151 -13.38 -10.84 11.77
C ILE A 151 -13.75 -9.72 12.74
N ILE A 152 -12.85 -8.76 12.89
CA ILE A 152 -13.02 -7.59 13.77
C ILE A 152 -13.23 -6.30 12.99
N GLY A 153 -13.12 -6.34 11.65
CA GLY A 153 -13.43 -5.21 10.79
C GLY A 153 -13.80 -5.65 9.38
N LYS A 154 -14.78 -4.96 8.78
CA LYS A 154 -15.13 -5.10 7.36
C LYS A 154 -15.34 -3.70 6.81
N TYR A 155 -14.54 -3.33 5.82
CA TYR A 155 -14.64 -2.07 5.12
C TYR A 155 -14.99 -2.33 3.66
N ALA A 156 -16.14 -1.83 3.21
CA ALA A 156 -16.50 -1.85 1.79
C ALA A 156 -16.08 -0.54 1.13
N LYS A 157 -15.40 -0.62 -0.01
CA LYS A 157 -14.96 0.54 -0.80
C LYS A 157 -16.12 1.50 -1.01
N ARG A 158 -16.00 2.70 -0.45
CA ARG A 158 -17.02 3.76 -0.45
C ARG A 158 -17.00 4.57 -1.74
N MET A 159 -15.82 4.75 -2.35
CA MET A 159 -15.66 5.47 -3.62
C MET A 159 -15.07 4.55 -4.69
N PRO A 160 -15.92 3.80 -5.41
CA PRO A 160 -15.52 3.13 -6.63
C PRO A 160 -14.96 4.13 -7.65
N VAL A 161 -13.97 3.69 -8.43
CA VAL A 161 -13.39 4.49 -9.50
C VAL A 161 -14.46 4.78 -10.54
N PRO A 162 -14.80 6.06 -10.80
CA PRO A 162 -15.80 6.41 -11.81
C PRO A 162 -15.45 5.79 -13.16
N PHE A 163 -16.45 5.23 -13.85
CA PHE A 163 -16.34 4.58 -15.17
C PHE A 163 -15.53 3.28 -15.25
N VAL A 164 -14.73 2.94 -14.22
CA VAL A 164 -13.93 1.70 -14.19
C VAL A 164 -14.61 0.63 -13.34
N GLU A 165 -15.17 1.02 -12.19
CA GLU A 165 -15.71 0.09 -11.19
C GLU A 165 -17.24 0.17 -11.09
N ALA A 166 -17.93 0.29 -12.23
CA ALA A 166 -19.38 0.49 -12.27
C ALA A 166 -20.23 -0.61 -11.60
N VAL A 167 -19.64 -1.81 -11.41
CA VAL A 167 -20.29 -2.97 -10.79
C VAL A 167 -20.00 -3.09 -9.28
N ILE A 168 -19.07 -2.29 -8.75
CA ILE A 168 -18.74 -2.28 -7.33
C ILE A 168 -19.78 -1.43 -6.59
N ARG A 169 -20.42 -2.01 -5.58
CA ARG A 169 -21.36 -1.29 -4.74
C ARG A 169 -20.61 -0.37 -3.77
N PRO A 170 -20.94 0.94 -3.72
CA PRO A 170 -20.37 1.83 -2.72
C PRO A 170 -20.71 1.40 -1.29
N GLY A 171 -19.68 1.24 -0.47
CA GLY A 171 -19.79 1.10 0.98
C GLY A 171 -20.28 2.39 1.66
N LYS A 172 -20.68 2.26 2.92
CA LYS A 172 -21.25 3.39 3.71
C LYS A 172 -20.58 3.61 5.06
N GLN A 173 -19.89 2.60 5.58
CA GLN A 173 -19.32 2.61 6.93
C GLN A 173 -17.89 3.15 6.94
N SER A 174 -17.43 3.65 8.09
CA SER A 174 -16.03 4.02 8.26
C SER A 174 -15.12 2.80 8.21
N GLY A 175 -13.87 3.02 7.81
CA GLY A 175 -12.81 2.03 7.76
C GLY A 175 -11.90 2.04 8.98
N VAL A 176 -12.32 2.63 10.11
CA VAL A 176 -11.51 2.68 11.34
C VAL A 176 -11.92 1.56 12.30
N PHE A 177 -10.96 0.75 12.71
CA PHE A 177 -11.18 -0.42 13.55
C PHE A 177 -10.21 -0.48 14.74
N GLU A 178 -10.69 -0.93 15.89
CA GLU A 178 -9.88 -1.09 17.10
C GLU A 178 -9.00 -2.35 17.05
N THR A 179 -7.77 -2.25 17.54
CA THR A 179 -6.85 -3.39 17.71
C THR A 179 -6.03 -3.26 19.00
N ALA A 180 -5.30 -4.32 19.37
CA ALA A 180 -4.45 -4.33 20.57
C ALA A 180 -3.23 -3.39 20.52
N PHE A 181 -3.00 -2.71 19.39
CA PHE A 181 -1.96 -1.70 19.23
C PHE A 181 -2.53 -0.35 18.76
N GLY A 182 -3.84 -0.14 18.91
CA GLY A 182 -4.55 1.11 18.59
C GLY A 182 -5.53 0.96 17.42
N LYS A 183 -6.09 2.10 17.00
CA LYS A 183 -7.01 2.15 15.86
C LYS A 183 -6.25 2.00 14.53
N ILE A 184 -6.80 1.22 13.61
CA ILE A 184 -6.32 1.09 12.22
C ILE A 184 -7.37 1.68 11.29
N GLY A 185 -6.97 2.67 10.49
CA GLY A 185 -7.76 3.19 9.38
C GLY A 185 -7.45 2.45 8.08
N ILE A 186 -8.50 2.04 7.35
CA ILE A 186 -8.41 1.33 6.08
C ILE A 186 -9.13 2.15 5.00
N LEU A 187 -8.42 2.37 3.89
CA LEU A 187 -8.94 2.94 2.64
C LEU A 187 -8.48 2.04 1.48
N ILE A 188 -9.27 1.98 0.41
CA ILE A 188 -9.00 1.11 -0.73
C ILE A 188 -8.62 1.94 -1.96
N CYS A 189 -7.38 1.78 -2.40
CA CYS A 189 -6.89 2.21 -3.72
C CYS A 189 -7.14 3.71 -3.98
N TYR A 190 -8.05 4.01 -4.91
CA TYR A 190 -8.42 5.36 -5.34
C TYR A 190 -8.78 6.30 -4.19
N GLU A 191 -9.35 5.76 -3.10
CA GLU A 191 -9.76 6.52 -1.92
C GLU A 191 -8.60 7.23 -1.21
N MET A 192 -7.39 6.66 -1.28
CA MET A 192 -6.17 7.29 -0.72
C MET A 192 -5.81 8.59 -1.46
N GLY A 193 -6.22 8.74 -2.72
CA GLY A 193 -6.06 9.98 -3.48
C GLY A 193 -7.08 11.06 -3.10
N LEU A 194 -8.15 10.71 -2.39
CA LEU A 194 -9.21 11.63 -1.98
C LEU A 194 -8.87 12.23 -0.63
N THR A 195 -8.27 13.42 -0.63
CA THR A 195 -7.72 14.06 0.58
C THR A 195 -8.74 14.17 1.72
N GLN A 196 -10.02 14.38 1.41
CA GLN A 196 -11.07 14.46 2.42
C GLN A 196 -11.25 13.12 3.16
N MET A 197 -11.27 11.99 2.44
CA MET A 197 -11.42 10.67 3.07
C MET A 197 -10.24 10.34 3.97
N VAL A 198 -9.01 10.61 3.51
CA VAL A 198 -7.80 10.43 4.32
C VAL A 198 -7.88 11.23 5.61
N ARG A 199 -8.29 12.51 5.54
CA ARG A 199 -8.43 13.36 6.73
C ARG A 199 -9.51 12.88 7.69
N ASP A 200 -10.65 12.46 7.18
CA ASP A 200 -11.75 11.97 8.02
C ASP A 200 -11.36 10.66 8.71
N THR A 201 -10.68 9.75 8.01
CA THR A 201 -10.13 8.52 8.60
C THR A 201 -9.10 8.80 9.69
N VAL A 202 -8.20 9.78 9.50
CA VAL A 202 -7.22 10.16 10.53
C VAL A 202 -7.91 10.73 11.77
N ARG A 203 -8.87 11.66 11.59
CA ARG A 203 -9.61 12.29 12.71
C ARG A 203 -10.41 11.30 13.54
N GLU A 204 -10.98 10.28 12.92
CA GLU A 204 -11.70 9.22 13.64
C GLU A 204 -10.75 8.26 14.38
N GLY A 205 -9.49 8.19 13.92
CA GLY A 205 -8.41 7.45 14.54
C GLY A 205 -7.75 8.14 15.74
N GLU A 206 -7.97 9.44 15.94
CA GLU A 206 -7.57 10.18 17.15
C GLU A 206 -8.43 9.80 18.38
#